data_AF-A0A356V6B9-F1
#
_entry.id   AF-A0A356V6B9-F1
#
_cell.length_a   1.000
_cell.length_b   1.000
_cell.length_c   1.000
_cell.angle_alpha   90.00
_cell.angle_beta   90.00
_cell.angle_gamma   90.00
#
_symmetry.space_group_name_H-M   'P 1'
#
loop_
_entity.id
_entity.type
_entity.pdbx_description
1 polymer ?
#
loop_
_entity_poly.entity_id
_entity_poly.type
_entity_poly.pdbx_seq_one_letter_code
_entity_poly.pdbx_strand_id
1 'polypeptide(L)'
;APQAKKDAVLGYGGIITECEPSTSSREEVFARIQAETGADFVHPYNDPRVIAGQGSCSAELIEQVDNLDMVVAPIGGGGMISGTCLTLSNLA
;
A
#
# COMPACT_ATOMS: atom_id res chain seq x y z
N ALA A 1 -11.01 -7.26 9.30
CA ALA A 1 -9.67 -6.75 9.67
C ALA A 1 -9.49 -6.80 11.19
N PRO A 2 -8.26 -6.96 11.72
CA PRO A 2 -7.99 -6.89 13.17
C PRO A 2 -8.51 -5.59 13.80
N GLN A 3 -9.06 -5.66 15.01
CA GLN A 3 -9.77 -4.54 15.65
C GLN A 3 -8.89 -3.30 15.83
N ALA A 4 -7.65 -3.47 16.30
CA ALA A 4 -6.69 -2.38 16.48
C ALA A 4 -6.47 -1.54 15.20
N LYS A 5 -6.54 -2.17 14.01
CA LYS A 5 -6.41 -1.45 12.73
C LYS A 5 -7.66 -0.63 12.41
N LYS A 6 -8.85 -1.13 12.74
CA LYS A 6 -10.12 -0.41 12.56
C LYS A 6 -10.16 0.81 13.48
N ASP A 7 -9.80 0.64 14.75
CA ASP A 7 -9.82 1.70 15.75
C ASP A 7 -8.88 2.86 15.35
N ALA A 8 -7.70 2.54 14.80
CA ALA A 8 -6.78 3.56 14.30
C ALA A 8 -7.38 4.38 13.13
N VAL A 9 -8.03 3.73 12.16
CA VAL A 9 -8.68 4.42 11.03
C VAL A 9 -9.80 5.35 11.54
N LEU A 10 -10.63 4.88 12.47
CA LEU A 10 -11.67 5.69 13.09
C LEU A 10 -11.07 6.86 13.88
N GLY A 11 -9.97 6.64 14.60
CA GLY A 11 -9.25 7.67 15.34
C GLY A 11 -8.66 8.77 14.44
N TYR A 12 -8.29 8.44 13.21
CA TYR A 12 -7.86 9.43 12.20
C TYR A 12 -9.04 10.13 11.48
N GLY A 13 -10.29 9.86 11.88
CA GLY A 13 -11.49 10.42 11.26
C GLY A 13 -11.92 9.72 9.97
N GLY A 14 -11.34 8.55 9.66
CA GLY A 14 -11.72 7.75 8.51
C GLY A 14 -13.08 7.07 8.71
N ILE A 15 -13.82 6.92 7.62
CA ILE A 15 -15.10 6.19 7.60
C ILE A 15 -14.83 4.76 7.14
N ILE A 16 -15.28 3.77 7.92
CA ILE A 16 -15.11 2.35 7.60
C ILE A 16 -16.42 1.81 7.03
N THR A 17 -16.34 1.26 5.82
CA THR A 17 -17.39 0.40 5.25
C THR A 17 -16.91 -1.04 5.29
N GLU A 18 -17.64 -1.93 5.98
CA GLU A 18 -17.30 -3.35 6.05
C GLU A 18 -17.75 -4.10 4.78
N CYS A 19 -17.02 -5.16 4.45
CA CYS A 19 -17.30 -6.07 3.34
C CYS A 19 -16.85 -7.49 3.71
N GLU A 20 -17.32 -8.48 2.97
CA GLU A 20 -16.87 -9.86 3.15
C GLU A 20 -15.39 -10.00 2.77
N PRO A 21 -14.65 -10.94 3.38
CA PRO A 21 -13.21 -11.04 3.21
C PRO A 21 -12.78 -11.63 1.85
N SER A 22 -13.51 -11.40 0.77
CA SER A 22 -13.15 -11.80 -0.60
C SER A 22 -12.72 -10.60 -1.45
N THR A 23 -11.98 -10.86 -2.53
CA THR A 23 -11.58 -9.83 -3.49
C THR A 23 -12.80 -9.26 -4.22
N SER A 24 -13.70 -10.13 -4.68
CA SER A 24 -14.93 -9.70 -5.38
C SER A 24 -15.83 -8.84 -4.50
N SER A 25 -16.00 -9.19 -3.22
CA SER A 25 -16.82 -8.38 -2.31
C SER A 25 -16.22 -7.00 -2.07
N ARG A 26 -14.88 -6.91 -1.95
CA ARG A 26 -14.19 -5.62 -1.85
C ARG A 26 -14.40 -4.78 -3.10
N GLU A 27 -14.28 -5.39 -4.28
CA GLU A 27 -14.49 -4.74 -5.57
C GLU A 27 -15.90 -4.18 -5.73
N GLU A 28 -16.91 -4.99 -5.45
CA GLU A 28 -18.31 -4.58 -5.49
C GLU A 28 -18.61 -3.45 -4.50
N VAL A 29 -18.11 -3.57 -3.26
CA VAL A 29 -18.38 -2.58 -2.21
C VAL A 29 -17.69 -1.25 -2.52
N PHE A 30 -16.42 -1.22 -2.93
CA PHE A 30 -15.79 0.06 -3.26
C PHE A 30 -16.41 0.70 -4.50
N ALA A 31 -16.82 -0.09 -5.51
CA ALA A 31 -17.49 0.43 -6.71
C ALA A 31 -18.81 1.12 -6.35
N ARG A 32 -19.60 0.51 -5.44
CA ARG A 32 -20.81 1.13 -4.90
C ARG A 32 -20.51 2.44 -4.17
N ILE A 33 -19.53 2.45 -3.26
CA ILE A 33 -19.17 3.65 -2.49
C ILE A 33 -18.66 4.76 -3.41
N GLN A 34 -17.88 4.42 -4.43
CA GLN A 34 -17.42 5.38 -5.44
C GLN A 34 -18.59 6.00 -6.19
N ALA A 35 -19.58 5.20 -6.61
CA ALA A 35 -20.78 5.70 -7.28
C ALA A 35 -21.65 6.59 -6.37
N GLU A 36 -21.77 6.25 -5.08
CA GLU A 36 -22.58 6.99 -4.10
C GLU A 36 -21.93 8.32 -3.67
N THR A 37 -20.60 8.36 -3.57
CA THR A 37 -19.87 9.49 -2.97
C THR A 37 -19.14 10.36 -3.98
N GLY A 38 -18.86 9.83 -5.18
CA GLY A 38 -18.00 10.49 -6.18
C GLY A 38 -16.51 10.48 -5.83
N ALA A 39 -16.07 9.66 -4.86
CA ALA A 39 -14.68 9.60 -4.42
C ALA A 39 -13.75 8.90 -5.43
N ASP A 40 -12.47 9.28 -5.41
CA ASP A 40 -11.44 8.59 -6.17
C ASP A 40 -11.02 7.28 -5.49
N PHE A 41 -10.85 6.23 -6.30
CA PHE A 41 -10.31 4.97 -5.79
C PHE A 41 -8.78 5.02 -5.77
N VAL A 42 -8.22 4.93 -4.56
CA VAL A 42 -6.78 4.80 -4.35
C VAL A 42 -6.44 3.34 -4.12
N HIS A 43 -5.82 2.69 -5.12
CA HIS A 43 -5.48 1.28 -5.02
C HIS A 43 -4.41 1.06 -3.94
N PRO A 44 -4.55 0.10 -3.02
CA PRO A 44 -3.59 -0.11 -1.92
C PRO A 44 -2.17 -0.57 -2.34
N TYR A 45 -1.92 -0.83 -3.63
CA TYR A 45 -0.61 -1.32 -4.10
C TYR A 45 -0.40 -1.23 -5.63
N ASN A 46 -1.44 -1.44 -6.44
CA ASN A 46 -1.36 -1.45 -7.91
C ASN A 46 -1.62 -0.06 -8.52
N ASP A 47 -0.95 0.96 -7.98
CA ASP A 47 -0.96 2.33 -8.49
C ASP A 47 0.51 2.80 -8.57
N PRO A 48 0.97 3.34 -9.72
CA PRO A 48 2.37 3.78 -9.87
C PRO A 48 2.83 4.76 -8.80
N ARG A 49 1.95 5.63 -8.30
CA ARG A 49 2.26 6.61 -7.24
C ARG A 49 2.42 5.91 -5.89
N VAL A 50 1.60 4.89 -5.62
CA VAL A 50 1.72 4.08 -4.40
C VAL A 50 3.03 3.30 -4.41
N ILE A 51 3.39 2.69 -5.55
CA ILE A 51 4.65 1.96 -5.74
C ILE A 51 5.86 2.91 -5.56
N ALA A 52 5.83 4.07 -6.21
CA ALA A 52 6.88 5.08 -6.08
C ALA A 52 7.03 5.55 -4.62
N GLY A 53 5.90 5.78 -3.93
CA GLY A 53 5.88 6.12 -2.51
C GLY A 53 6.51 5.04 -1.62
N GLN A 54 6.27 3.74 -1.90
CA GLN A 54 6.93 2.68 -1.13
C GLN A 54 8.44 2.62 -1.37
N GLY A 55 8.89 2.98 -2.56
CA GLY A 55 10.31 3.00 -2.93
C GLY A 55 11.16 3.94 -2.08
N SER A 56 10.57 4.99 -1.48
CA SER A 56 11.30 5.94 -0.64
C SER A 56 11.97 5.26 0.55
N CYS A 57 11.35 4.24 1.14
CA CYS A 57 11.94 3.46 2.23
C CYS A 57 13.28 2.82 1.81
N SER A 58 13.37 2.34 0.56
CA SER A 58 14.61 1.77 0.03
C SER A 58 15.63 2.82 -0.37
N ALA A 59 15.20 4.03 -0.76
CA ALA A 59 16.10 5.16 -0.98
C ALA A 59 16.75 5.60 0.33
N GLU A 60 15.97 5.70 1.41
CA GLU A 60 16.49 5.97 2.75
C GLU A 60 17.46 4.88 3.22
N LEU A 61 17.15 3.59 2.95
CA LEU A 61 17.99 2.46 3.33
C LEU A 61 19.40 2.54 2.73
N ILE A 62 19.52 2.82 1.43
CA ILE A 62 20.83 2.89 0.75
C ILE A 62 21.64 4.12 1.14
N GLU A 63 20.98 5.19 1.59
CA GLU A 63 21.67 6.36 2.17
C GLU A 63 22.23 6.07 3.57
N GLN A 64 21.59 5.15 4.30
CA GLN A 64 21.93 4.84 5.70
C GLN A 64 22.88 3.65 5.86
N VAL A 65 23.02 2.79 4.84
CA VAL A 65 23.77 1.54 4.92
C VAL A 65 24.69 1.37 3.72
N ASP A 66 26.00 1.40 3.98
CA ASP A 66 27.02 1.12 2.97
C ASP A 66 27.17 -0.39 2.69
N ASN A 67 27.59 -0.74 1.47
CA ASN A 67 27.94 -2.11 1.05
C ASN A 67 26.83 -3.15 1.25
N LEU A 68 25.62 -2.85 0.77
CA LEU A 68 24.45 -3.70 0.93
C LEU A 68 24.46 -4.89 -0.04
N ASP A 69 24.64 -6.12 0.45
CA ASP A 69 24.64 -7.33 -0.40
C ASP A 69 23.22 -7.83 -0.75
N MET A 70 22.25 -7.63 0.15
CA MET A 70 20.89 -8.18 -0.01
C MET A 70 19.86 -7.36 0.76
N VAL A 71 18.66 -7.24 0.17
CA VAL A 71 17.46 -6.70 0.83
C VAL A 71 16.34 -7.73 0.78
N VAL A 72 15.69 -7.95 1.93
CA VAL A 72 14.50 -8.80 2.03
C VAL A 72 13.28 -7.90 2.29
N ALA A 73 12.33 -7.91 1.35
CA ALA A 73 11.09 -7.14 1.46
C ALA A 73 9.87 -8.08 1.54
N PRO A 74 8.87 -7.78 2.40
CA PRO A 74 7.64 -8.57 2.47
C PRO A 74 6.79 -8.39 1.20
N ILE A 75 6.06 -9.43 0.81
CA ILE A 75 5.17 -9.40 -0.34
C ILE A 75 3.71 -9.70 0.07
N GLY A 76 2.84 -8.73 -0.19
CA GLY A 76 1.38 -8.88 -0.22
C GLY A 76 0.88 -8.71 -1.65
N GLY A 77 0.28 -7.55 -1.95
CA GLY A 77 -0.12 -7.19 -3.32
C GLY A 77 1.02 -6.71 -4.23
N GLY A 78 2.26 -6.64 -3.74
CA GLY A 78 3.44 -6.33 -4.55
C GLY A 78 3.95 -4.89 -4.48
N GLY A 79 3.15 -3.91 -4.05
CA GLY A 79 3.54 -2.49 -4.11
C GLY A 79 4.87 -2.14 -3.42
N MET A 80 5.09 -2.68 -2.22
CA MET A 80 6.35 -2.50 -1.46
C MET A 80 7.55 -3.09 -2.21
N ILE A 81 7.51 -4.38 -2.51
CA ILE A 81 8.63 -5.06 -3.17
C ILE A 81 8.92 -4.49 -4.56
N SER A 82 7.90 -4.06 -5.30
CA SER A 82 8.08 -3.35 -6.57
C SER A 82 8.82 -2.03 -6.39
N GLY A 83 8.41 -1.19 -5.42
CA GLY A 83 9.09 0.07 -5.12
C GLY A 83 10.54 -0.14 -4.65
N THR A 84 10.75 -1.13 -3.79
CA THR A 84 12.09 -1.54 -3.34
C THR A 84 12.97 -1.97 -4.49
N CYS A 85 12.51 -2.89 -5.34
CA CYS A 85 13.29 -3.39 -6.47
C CYS A 85 13.62 -2.26 -7.46
N LEU A 86 12.66 -1.41 -7.80
CA LEU A 86 12.88 -0.28 -8.71
C LEU A 86 13.93 0.70 -8.16
N THR A 87 13.90 0.96 -6.85
CA THR A 87 14.84 1.89 -6.23
C THR A 87 16.25 1.30 -6.21
N LEU A 88 16.40 0.08 -5.69
CA LEU A 88 17.69 -0.58 -5.57
C LEU A 88 18.32 -0.87 -6.93
N SER A 89 17.54 -1.25 -7.95
CA SER A 89 18.07 -1.54 -9.28
C SER A 89 18.60 -0.30 -10.02
N ASN A 90 18.25 0.91 -9.56
CA ASN A 90 18.65 2.16 -10.20
C ASN A 90 19.65 2.99 -9.38
N LEU A 91 19.67 2.83 -8.06
CA LEU A 91 20.44 3.68 -7.15
C LEU A 91 21.51 2.95 -6.34
N ALA A 92 21.42 1.62 -6.17
CA ALA A 92 22.39 0.82 -5.42
C ALA A 92 23.55 0.33 -6.29
#